data_AF-X1AMW5-F1
#
_entry.id   AF-X1AMW5-F1
#
_cell.length_a   1.000
_cell.length_b   1.000
_cell.length_c   1.000
_cell.angle_alpha   90.00
_cell.angle_beta   90.00
_cell.angle_gamma   90.00
#
_symmetry.space_group_name_H-M   'P 1'
#
loop_
_entity.id
_entity.type
_entity.pdbx_description
1 polymer ?
#
loop_
_entity_poly.entity_id
_entity_poly.type
_entity_poly.pdbx_seq_one_letter_code
_entity_poly.pdbx_strand_id
1 'polypeptide(L)' 'EHIRLYERCVNEYLDKNFEIPYLIEKYKFMELRRNLIWLSKRIQGSTDLRIKISKTKTLKALEQIIDSLN' A
#
# COMPACT_ATOMS: atom_id res chain seq x y z
N GLU A 1 -2.95 -0.28 -17.61
CA GLU A 1 -3.33 -1.69 -17.81
C GLU A 1 -2.90 -2.59 -16.65
N HIS A 2 -1.62 -2.61 -16.27
CA HIS A 2 -1.10 -3.44 -15.16
C HIS A 2 -1.76 -3.21 -13.78
N ILE A 3 -2.16 -1.98 -13.45
CA ILE A 3 -2.84 -1.66 -12.18
C ILE A 3 -4.18 -2.38 -12.08
N ARG A 4 -4.96 -2.39 -13.17
CA ARG A 4 -6.27 -3.07 -13.21
C ARG A 4 -6.12 -4.58 -13.09
N LEU A 5 -5.05 -5.14 -13.66
CA LEU A 5 -4.74 -6.57 -13.53
C LEU A 5 -4.40 -6.93 -12.08
N TYR A 6 -3.57 -6.12 -11.41
CA TYR A 6 -3.24 -6.29 -9.99
C TYR A 6 -4.49 -6.17 -9.11
N GLU A 7 -5.33 -5.16 -9.33
CA GLU A 7 -6.61 -5.01 -8.62
C GLU A 7 -7.52 -6.23 -8.81
N ARG A 8 -7.63 -6.74 -10.04
CA ARG A 8 -8.45 -7.91 -10.34
C ARG A 8 -7.91 -9.16 -9.66
N CYS A 9 -6.59 -9.39 -9.72
CA CYS A 9 -5.95 -10.52 -9.06
C CYS A 9 -6.09 -10.44 -7.53
N VAL A 10 -5.95 -9.26 -6.92
CA VAL A 10 -6.14 -9.06 -5.48
C VAL A 10 -7.60 -9.30 -5.09
N ASN A 11 -8.56 -8.78 -5.86
CA ASN A 11 -9.98 -8.98 -5.60
C ASN A 11 -10.44 -10.44 -5.81
N GLU A 12 -9.89 -11.15 -6.80
CA GLU A 12 -10.13 -12.58 -7.02
C GLU A 12 -9.47 -13.45 -5.92
N TYR A 13 -8.31 -13.04 -5.39
CA TYR A 13 -7.59 -13.77 -4.34
C TYR A 13 -8.18 -13.57 -2.95
N LEU A 14 -8.75 -12.40 -2.67
CA LEU A 14 -9.38 -12.03 -1.41
C LEU A 14 -10.88 -12.36 -1.38
N ASP A 15 -11.27 -13.46 -2.03
CA ASP A 15 -12.66 -13.91 -2.08
C ASP A 15 -13.23 -14.05 -0.65
N LYS A 16 -14.56 -13.89 -0.49
CA LYS A 16 -15.22 -13.69 0.82
C LYS A 16 -14.98 -14.79 1.86
N ASN A 17 -14.43 -15.93 1.45
CA ASN A 17 -14.11 -17.10 2.26
C ASN A 17 -12.63 -17.14 2.70
N PHE A 18 -11.81 -16.17 2.29
CA PHE A 18 -10.43 -16.04 2.73
C PHE A 18 -10.43 -15.42 4.13
N GLU A 19 -10.41 -16.28 5.17
CA GLU A 19 -10.20 -15.84 6.54
C GLU A 19 -8.77 -15.31 6.70
N ILE A 20 -8.59 -14.02 6.43
CA ILE A 20 -7.36 -13.34 6.80
C ILE A 20 -7.34 -13.34 8.34
N PRO A 21 -6.32 -13.91 9.01
CA PRO A 21 -6.20 -13.85 10.48
C PRO A 21 -5.90 -12.42 11.00
N TYR A 22 -6.03 -11.42 10.14
CA TYR A 22 -5.83 -10.02 10.38
C TYR A 22 -7.05 -9.25 9.87
N LEU A 23 -7.54 -8.32 10.68
CA LEU A 23 -8.56 -7.34 10.26
C LEU A 23 -8.24 -6.81 8.86
N ILE A 24 -9.22 -6.78 7.96
CA ILE A 24 -9.08 -6.34 6.55
C ILE A 24 -8.31 -5.02 6.43
N GLU A 25 -8.49 -4.09 7.39
CA GLU A 25 -7.76 -2.83 7.47
C GLU A 25 -6.24 -3.00 7.61
N LYS A 26 -5.79 -3.97 8.40
CA LYS A 26 -4.36 -4.29 8.58
C LYS A 26 -3.77 -4.84 7.28
N TYR A 27 -4.52 -5.67 6.56
CA TYR A 27 -4.10 -6.16 5.25
C TYR A 27 -3.95 -4.98 4.25
N LYS A 28 -4.98 -4.13 4.14
CA LYS A 28 -4.94 -2.93 3.29
C LYS A 28 -3.76 -2.02 3.61
N PHE A 29 -3.51 -1.77 4.89
CA PHE A 29 -2.36 -1.00 5.36
C PHE A 29 -1.02 -1.62 4.93
N MET A 30 -0.86 -2.93 5.10
CA MET A 30 0.37 -3.64 4.76
C MET A 30 0.66 -3.59 3.26
N GLU A 31 -0.35 -3.87 2.42
CA GLU A 31 -0.20 -3.84 0.97
C GLU A 31 0.06 -2.43 0.44
N LEU A 32 -0.70 -1.42 0.91
CA LEU A 32 -0.48 -0.04 0.51
C LEU A 32 0.94 0.44 0.86
N ARG A 33 1.40 0.16 2.08
CA ARG A 33 2.76 0.51 2.51
C ARG A 33 3.83 -0.14 1.63
N ARG A 34 3.66 -1.43 1.32
CA ARG A 34 4.59 -2.18 0.46
C ARG A 34 4.66 -1.58 -0.95
N ASN A 35 3.50 -1.28 -1.53
CA ASN A 35 3.39 -0.71 -2.87
C ASN A 35 4.06 0.67 -2.95
N LEU A 36 3.82 1.54 -1.96
CA LEU A 36 4.45 2.85 -1.88
C LEU A 36 5.99 2.80 -1.78
N ILE A 37 6.53 1.88 -0.97
CA ILE A 37 7.98 1.66 -0.89
C ILE A 37 8.54 1.18 -2.23
N TRP A 38 7.83 0.27 -2.90
CA TRP A 38 8.29 -0.26 -4.19
C TRP A 38 8.27 0.80 -5.29
N LEU A 39 7.19 1.57 -5.41
CA LEU A 39 7.04 2.63 -6.41
C LEU A 39 8.10 3.73 -6.23
N SER A 40 8.35 4.15 -4.98
CA SER A 40 9.34 5.19 -4.69
C SER A 40 10.78 4.77 -5.01
N LYS A 41 11.10 3.47 -5.20
CA LYS A 41 12.46 3.05 -5.60
C LYS A 41 12.94 3.67 -6.92
N ARG A 42 12.01 4.01 -7.82
CA ARG A 42 12.33 4.61 -9.13
C ARG A 42 12.48 6.13 -9.09
N ILE A 43 12.17 6.76 -7.96
CA ILE A 43 12.22 8.22 -7.79
C ILE A 43 13.54 8.59 -7.13
N GLN A 44 14.39 9.35 -7.81
CA GLN A 44 15.66 9.84 -7.25
C GLN A 44 15.38 10.81 -6.09
N GLY A 45 16.16 10.75 -5.01
CA GLY A 45 15.97 11.59 -3.82
C GLY A 45 14.83 11.17 -2.88
N SER A 46 14.09 10.10 -3.17
CA SER A 46 12.93 9.66 -2.37
C SER A 46 13.27 8.84 -1.11
N THR A 47 14.52 8.87 -0.64
CA THR A 47 14.94 8.13 0.58
C THR A 47 14.14 8.58 1.80
N ASP A 48 13.96 9.88 1.98
CA ASP A 48 13.21 10.42 3.12
C ASP A 48 11.73 10.05 3.04
N LEU A 49 11.16 10.04 1.83
CA LEU A 49 9.80 9.57 1.58
C LEU A 49 9.66 8.08 1.97
N ARG A 50 10.60 7.21 1.58
CA ARG A 50 10.60 5.80 1.97
C ARG A 50 10.71 5.60 3.48
N ILE A 51 11.53 6.41 4.16
CA ILE A 51 11.64 6.38 5.63
C ILE A 51 10.30 6.79 6.26
N LYS A 52 9.66 7.84 5.75
CA LYS A 52 8.35 8.33 6.22
C LYS A 52 7.26 7.26 6.05
N ILE A 53 7.20 6.60 4.89
CA ILE A 53 6.28 5.48 4.59
C ILE A 53 6.56 4.27 5.49
N SER A 54 7.83 3.96 5.78
CA SER A 54 8.18 2.79 6.60
C SER A 54 7.80 2.98 8.08
N LYS A 55 7.87 4.22 8.58
CA LYS A 55 7.54 4.58 9.97
C LYS A 55 6.04 4.73 10.23
N THR A 56 5.22 4.77 9.18
CA THR A 56 3.77 4.94 9.30
C THR A 56 3.13 3.71 9.95
N LYS A 57 2.08 3.90 10.76
CA LYS A 57 1.42 2.83 11.54
C LYS A 57 -0.06 2.65 11.23
N THR A 58 -0.66 3.54 10.46
CA THR A 58 -2.10 3.54 10.16
C THR A 58 -2.34 3.81 8.68
N LEU A 59 -3.48 3.33 8.17
CA LEU A 59 -3.89 3.56 6.78
C LEU A 59 -4.07 5.06 6.49
N LYS A 60 -4.77 5.78 7.38
CA LYS A 60 -4.98 7.23 7.29
C LYS A 60 -3.68 8.03 7.14
N ALA A 61 -2.63 7.65 7.86
CA ALA A 61 -1.36 8.35 7.75
C ALA A 61 -0.60 8.03 6.45
N LEU A 62 -0.84 6.87 5.82
CA LEU A 62 -0.35 6.60 4.48
C LEU A 62 -1.11 7.41 3.43
N GLU A 63 -2.43 7.53 3.55
CA GLU A 63 -3.27 8.35 2.68
C GLU A 63 -2.84 9.82 2.71
N GLN A 64 -2.59 10.38 3.90
CA GLN A 64 -2.05 11.74 4.03
C GLN A 64 -0.69 11.94 3.35
N ILE A 65 0.17 10.91 3.33
CA ILE A 65 1.44 10.98 2.59
C ILE A 65 1.16 11.03 1.09
N ILE A 66 0.22 10.22 0.59
CA ILE A 66 -0.18 10.22 -0.82
C ILE A 66 -0.75 11.59 -1.21
N ASP A 67 -1.66 12.14 -0.41
CA ASP A 67 -2.26 13.45 -0.66
C ASP A 67 -1.22 14.56 -0.72
N SER A 68 -0.14 14.47 0.07
CA SER A 68 0.97 15.44 0.03
C SER A 68 1.88 15.34 -1.19
N LEU A 69 1.72 14.30 -2.01
CA LEU A 69 2.49 14.09 -3.24
C LEU A 69 1.74 14.54 -4.51
N ASN A 70 0.44 14.80 -4.40
CA ASN A 70 -0.41 15.35 -5.47
C ASN A 70 -0.41 16.88 -5.44
#